data_AF-A0A916E304-F1
#
_entry.id   AF-A0A916E304-F1
#
_cell.length_a   1.000
_cell.length_b   1.000
_cell.length_c   1.000
_cell.angle_alpha   90.00
_cell.angle_beta   90.00
_cell.angle_gamma   90.00
#
_symmetry.space_group_name_H-M   'P 1'
#
loop_
_entity.id
_entity.type
_entity.pdbx_description
1 polymer ?
#
loop_
_entity_poly.entity_id
_entity_poly.type
_entity_poly.pdbx_seq_one_letter_code
_entity_poly.pdbx_strand_id
1 'polypeptide(L)'
;MADGRRLLVLTMIAPVLGKTKPYIGQEPPDDYLDRFIQSILFAQGHMTALENANAGDFDDAVKCNIYKAQMGGKYLPVPAQDPYNGNANINTPATLRA
;
A
#
# COMPACT_ATOMS: atom_id res chain seq x y z
N MET A 1 0.76 -23.54 -8.29
CA MET A 1 -0.49 -23.70 -7.51
C MET A 1 -0.82 -22.46 -6.68
N ALA A 2 0.17 -21.82 -6.03
CA ALA A 2 -0.02 -20.58 -5.26
C ALA A 2 -0.56 -19.40 -6.10
N ASP A 3 -0.03 -19.16 -7.30
CA ASP A 3 -0.43 -18.01 -8.12
C ASP A 3 -1.90 -18.03 -8.56
N GLY A 4 -2.46 -19.21 -8.84
CA GLY A 4 -3.89 -19.35 -9.18
C GLY A 4 -4.80 -19.02 -7.99
N ARG A 5 -4.39 -19.39 -6.78
CA ARG A 5 -5.12 -19.07 -5.53
C ARG A 5 -5.00 -17.59 -5.18
N ARG A 6 -3.81 -17.01 -5.41
CA ARG A 6 -3.57 -15.57 -5.27
C ARG A 6 -4.41 -14.75 -6.23
N LEU A 7 -4.51 -15.19 -7.48
CA LEU A 7 -5.32 -14.54 -8.50
C LEU A 7 -6.80 -14.48 -8.12
N LEU A 8 -7.36 -15.58 -7.59
CA LEU A 8 -8.77 -15.64 -7.17
C LEU A 8 -9.10 -14.59 -6.08
N VAL A 9 -8.23 -14.45 -5.08
CA VAL A 9 -8.39 -13.41 -4.04
C VAL A 9 -8.23 -12.03 -4.63
N LEU A 10 -7.21 -11.81 -5.49
CA LEU A 10 -7.02 -10.54 -6.17
C LEU A 10 -8.28 -10.15 -6.96
N THR A 11 -8.94 -11.10 -7.64
CA THR A 11 -10.19 -10.88 -8.36
C THR A 11 -11.36 -10.53 -7.43
N MET A 12 -11.44 -11.14 -6.23
CA MET A 12 -12.47 -10.79 -5.25
C MET A 12 -12.29 -9.41 -4.62
N ILE A 13 -11.04 -9.02 -4.32
CA ILE A 13 -10.75 -7.74 -3.65
C ILE A 13 -10.52 -6.59 -4.63
N ALA A 14 -10.19 -6.87 -5.90
CA ALA A 14 -9.91 -5.86 -6.93
C ALA A 14 -11.04 -4.84 -7.12
N PRO A 15 -12.34 -5.20 -7.11
CA PRO A 15 -13.41 -4.21 -7.19
C PRO A 15 -13.46 -3.27 -6.00
N VAL A 16 -13.07 -3.73 -4.81
CA VAL A 16 -13.02 -2.92 -3.58
C VAL A 16 -11.79 -2.02 -3.60
N LEU A 17 -10.63 -2.58 -3.95
CA LEU A 17 -9.39 -1.84 -4.13
C LEU A 17 -9.42 -0.89 -5.35
N GLY A 18 -10.30 -1.11 -6.32
CA GLY A 18 -10.50 -0.22 -7.46
C GLY A 18 -11.27 1.05 -7.11
N LYS A 19 -11.98 1.08 -5.97
CA LYS A 19 -12.69 2.26 -5.47
C LYS A 19 -11.75 3.28 -4.83
N THR A 20 -10.58 2.84 -4.37
CA THR A 20 -9.48 3.73 -3.97
C THR A 20 -8.76 4.22 -5.22
N LYS A 21 -9.30 5.29 -5.84
CA LYS A 21 -8.60 6.01 -6.91
C LYS A 21 -7.24 6.49 -6.40
N PRO A 22 -6.19 6.55 -7.24
CA PRO A 22 -4.92 7.15 -6.86
C PRO A 22 -5.13 8.54 -6.27
N TYR A 23 -4.38 8.87 -5.22
CA TYR A 23 -4.48 10.19 -4.60
C TYR A 23 -3.94 11.24 -5.57
N ILE A 24 -4.82 12.12 -6.06
CA ILE A 24 -4.47 13.21 -7.00
C ILE A 24 -4.46 14.59 -6.33
N GLY A 25 -4.52 14.66 -4.99
CA GLY A 25 -4.52 15.92 -4.23
C GLY A 25 -5.84 16.70 -4.24
N GLN A 26 -6.91 16.13 -4.81
CA GLN A 26 -8.23 16.78 -4.88
C GLN A 26 -9.09 16.56 -3.63
N GLU A 27 -8.79 15.56 -2.82
CA GLU A 27 -9.51 15.26 -1.58
C GLU A 27 -8.62 15.52 -0.35
N PRO A 28 -9.20 15.83 0.82
CA PRO A 28 -8.46 15.90 2.06
C PRO A 28 -7.63 14.61 2.29
N PRO A 29 -6.37 14.72 2.72
CA PRO A 29 -5.52 13.56 2.92
C PRO A 29 -6.13 12.50 3.83
N ASP A 30 -6.89 12.92 4.85
CA ASP A 30 -7.55 12.05 5.82
C ASP A 30 -8.69 11.25 5.20
N ASP A 31 -9.53 11.88 4.36
CA ASP A 31 -10.64 11.20 3.68
C ASP A 31 -10.14 10.10 2.73
N TYR A 32 -9.00 10.33 2.06
CA TYR A 32 -8.34 9.31 1.26
C TYR A 32 -7.83 8.16 2.14
N LEU A 33 -7.18 8.47 3.26
CA LEU A 33 -6.62 7.48 4.17
C LEU A 33 -7.72 6.61 4.77
N ASP A 34 -8.84 7.19 5.20
CA ASP A 34 -9.97 6.46 5.74
C ASP A 34 -10.56 5.49 4.71
N ARG A 35 -10.75 5.95 3.46
CA ARG A 35 -11.23 5.07 2.37
C ARG A 35 -10.24 3.94 2.07
N PHE A 36 -8.94 4.24 2.11
CA PHE A 36 -7.88 3.26 1.91
C PHE A 36 -7.85 2.21 3.03
N ILE A 37 -7.91 2.64 4.28
CA ILE A 37 -7.95 1.77 5.46
C ILE A 37 -9.18 0.87 5.42
N GLN A 38 -10.36 1.42 5.11
CA GLN A 38 -11.58 0.61 4.97
C GLN A 38 -11.46 -0.47 3.87
N SER A 39 -10.84 -0.11 2.75
CA SER A 39 -10.61 -1.05 1.63
C SER A 39 -9.62 -2.15 2.00
N ILE A 40 -8.59 -1.83 2.78
CA ILE A 40 -7.65 -2.81 3.34
C ILE A 40 -8.33 -3.74 4.34
N LEU A 41 -9.08 -3.20 5.30
CA LEU A 41 -9.73 -3.99 6.34
C LEU A 41 -10.69 -5.03 5.74
N PHE A 42 -11.41 -4.65 4.69
CA PHE A 42 -12.23 -5.57 3.91
C PHE A 42 -11.38 -6.70 3.28
N ALA A 43 -10.29 -6.34 2.59
CA ALA A 43 -9.43 -7.32 1.92
C ALA A 43 -8.69 -8.24 2.92
N GLN A 44 -8.33 -7.73 4.09
CA GLN A 44 -7.55 -8.44 5.09
C GLN A 44 -8.31 -9.65 5.67
N GLY A 45 -9.62 -9.54 5.89
CA GLY A 45 -10.44 -10.68 6.31
C GLY A 45 -10.38 -11.84 5.32
N HIS A 46 -10.42 -11.54 4.02
CA HIS A 46 -10.32 -12.55 2.95
C HIS A 46 -8.91 -13.11 2.79
N MET A 47 -7.87 -12.27 2.90
CA MET A 47 -6.47 -12.70 2.80
C MET A 47 -6.07 -13.62 3.96
N THR A 48 -6.44 -13.28 5.20
CA THR A 48 -6.13 -14.09 6.40
C THR A 48 -6.85 -15.44 6.41
N ALA A 49 -8.11 -15.48 5.97
CA ALA A 49 -8.84 -16.74 5.84
C ALA A 49 -8.14 -17.70 4.86
N LEU A 50 -7.58 -17.18 3.77
CA LEU A 50 -6.87 -17.97 2.78
C LEU A 50 -5.43 -18.32 3.17
N GLU A 51 -4.74 -17.45 3.90
CA GLU A 51 -3.43 -17.73 4.49
C GLU A 51 -3.47 -18.98 5.37
N ASN A 52 -4.48 -19.05 6.25
CA ASN A 52 -4.75 -20.21 7.10
C ASN A 52 -5.12 -21.47 6.29
N ALA A 53 -5.85 -21.31 5.19
CA ALA A 53 -6.26 -22.44 4.34
C ALA A 53 -5.16 -22.93 3.38
N ASN A 54 -4.15 -22.11 3.06
CA ASN A 54 -3.19 -22.38 1.98
C ASN A 54 -1.71 -22.22 2.39
N ALA A 55 -1.38 -22.40 3.67
CA ALA A 55 -0.01 -22.48 4.17
C ALA A 55 0.88 -21.26 3.85
N GLY A 56 0.36 -20.03 3.99
CA GLY A 56 1.18 -18.82 3.88
C GLY A 56 1.24 -18.19 2.47
N ASP A 57 0.40 -18.61 1.52
CA ASP A 57 0.32 -17.99 0.19
C ASP A 57 0.07 -16.47 0.23
N PHE A 58 -0.54 -15.96 1.32
CA PHE A 58 -0.77 -14.55 1.60
C PHE A 58 0.02 -14.08 2.84
N ASP A 59 1.32 -14.39 2.87
CA ASP A 59 2.22 -13.87 3.89
C ASP A 59 2.29 -12.32 3.89
N ASP A 60 2.98 -11.79 4.90
CA ASP A 60 3.11 -10.34 5.08
C ASP A 60 3.81 -9.63 3.91
N ALA A 61 4.68 -10.33 3.16
CA ALA A 61 5.36 -9.75 2.00
C ALA A 61 4.38 -9.53 0.84
N VAL A 62 3.48 -10.50 0.59
CA VAL A 62 2.42 -10.36 -0.43
C VAL A 62 1.43 -9.25 -0.04
N LYS A 63 1.00 -9.22 1.22
CA LYS A 63 0.12 -8.15 1.74
C LYS A 63 0.75 -6.77 1.58
N CYS A 64 2.03 -6.63 1.93
CA CYS A 64 2.78 -5.38 1.80
C CYS A 64 2.84 -4.87 0.35
N ASN A 65 3.07 -5.78 -0.61
CA ASN A 65 3.11 -5.40 -2.03
C ASN A 65 1.75 -4.91 -2.56
N ILE A 66 0.63 -5.51 -2.11
CA ILE A 66 -0.72 -5.06 -2.46
C ILE A 66 -0.97 -3.64 -1.93
N TYR A 67 -0.60 -3.37 -0.68
CA TYR A 67 -0.75 -2.04 -0.08
C TYR A 67 0.12 -0.99 -0.77
N LYS A 68 1.36 -1.34 -1.10
CA LYS A 68 2.27 -0.46 -1.86
C LYS A 68 1.71 -0.11 -3.24
N ALA A 69 1.12 -1.08 -3.94
CA ALA A 69 0.52 -0.85 -5.26
C ALA A 69 -0.67 0.11 -5.18
N GLN A 70 -1.47 0.02 -4.11
CA GLN A 70 -2.63 0.88 -3.88
C GLN A 70 -2.25 2.31 -3.44
N MET A 71 -1.15 2.45 -2.70
CA MET A 71 -0.57 3.76 -2.34
C MET A 71 0.31 4.34 -3.46
N GLY A 72 0.44 3.63 -4.58
CA GLY A 72 1.21 4.07 -5.74
C GLY A 72 0.70 5.42 -6.25
N GLY A 73 1.61 6.40 -6.30
CA GLY A 73 1.29 7.78 -6.70
C GLY A 73 1.12 8.76 -5.54
N LYS A 74 0.84 8.31 -4.30
CA LYS A 74 0.78 9.19 -3.12
C LYS A 74 2.17 9.48 -2.55
N TYR A 75 3.04 8.48 -2.53
CA TYR A 75 4.44 8.67 -2.16
C TYR A 75 5.25 8.72 -3.45
N LEU A 76 5.54 9.95 -3.90
CA LEU A 76 6.68 10.15 -4.78
C LEU A 76 7.92 9.56 -4.10
N PRO A 77 8.87 9.00 -4.86
CA PRO A 77 10.18 8.69 -4.29
C PRO A 77 10.64 9.93 -3.53
N VAL A 78 11.06 9.74 -2.27
CA VAL A 78 11.58 10.85 -1.46
C VAL A 78 12.68 11.50 -2.30
N PRO A 79 12.52 12.78 -2.69
CA PRO A 79 13.52 13.43 -3.52
C PRO A 79 14.84 13.49 -2.75
N ALA A 80 15.97 13.47 -3.47
CA ALA A 80 17.28 13.58 -2.83
C ALA A 80 17.46 14.90 -2.05
N GLN A 81 16.68 15.91 -2.43
CA GLN A 81 16.73 17.28 -1.93
C GLN A 81 15.33 17.75 -1.52
N ASP A 82 15.25 18.54 -0.45
CA ASP A 82 14.01 19.16 0.02
C ASP A 82 13.68 20.41 -0.82
N PRO A 83 12.64 20.36 -1.67
CA PRO A 83 12.30 21.47 -2.56
C PRO A 83 11.77 22.70 -1.82
N TYR A 84 11.41 22.58 -0.54
CA TYR A 84 10.90 23.67 0.29
C TYR A 84 11.96 24.27 1.21
N ASN A 85 13.16 23.67 1.26
CA ASN A 85 14.28 24.14 2.08
C ASN A 85 15.52 24.40 1.20
N GLY A 86 15.36 25.21 0.15
CA GLY A 86 16.46 25.63 -0.72
C GLY A 86 17.19 24.48 -1.42
N ASN A 87 16.50 23.36 -1.66
CA ASN A 87 17.08 22.12 -2.21
C ASN A 87 18.22 21.54 -1.35
N ALA A 88 18.17 21.74 -0.03
CA ALA A 88 19.07 21.08 0.90
C ALA A 88 18.90 19.54 0.83
N ASN A 89 19.99 18.80 1.02
CA ASN A 89 19.93 17.34 1.06
C ASN A 89 19.06 16.87 2.22
N ILE A 90 18.14 15.94 1.96
CA ILE A 90 17.34 15.32 3.02
C ILE A 90 18.26 14.46 3.89
N ASN A 91 18.23 14.66 5.21
CA ASN A 91 19.01 13.86 6.13
C ASN A 91 18.64 12.39 6.00
N THR A 92 19.64 11.55 5.73
CA THR A 92 19.49 10.09 5.76
C THR A 92 19.68 9.60 7.20
N PRO A 93 19.19 8.39 7.54
CA PRO A 93 19.44 7.81 8.86
C PRO A 93 20.93 7.73 9.24
N ALA A 94 21.82 7.61 8.25
CA ALA A 94 23.27 7.62 8.45
C ALA A 94 23.79 8.98 8.97
N THR A 95 23.21 10.10 8.50
CA THR A 95 23.56 11.45 8.98
C THR A 95 22.98 11.78 10.36
N LEU A 96 22.06 10.97 10.88
CA LEU A 96 21.43 11.16 12.18
C LEU A 96 22.06 10.30 13.30
N ARG A 97 22.93 9.36 12.94
CA ARG A 97 23.75 8.63 13.89
C ARG A 97 25.06 9.41 14.08
N ALA A 98 25.02 10.37 14.99
CA ALA A 98 26.21 10.98 15.59
C ALA A 98 26.80 10.03 16.65
#